data_AF-A0A7R8X0E8-F1
#
_entry.id   AF-A0A7R8X0E8-F1
#
_cell.length_a   1.000
_cell.length_b   1.000
_cell.length_c   1.000
_cell.angle_alpha   90.00
_cell.angle_beta   90.00
_cell.angle_gamma   90.00
#
_symmetry.space_group_name_H-M   'P 1'
#
loop_
_entity.id
_entity.type
_entity.pdbx_description
1 polymer ?
#
loop_
_entity_poly.entity_id
_entity_poly.type
_entity_poly.pdbx_seq_one_letter_code
_entity_poly.pdbx_strand_id
1 'polypeptide(L)'
;MIKDNHIAVAGGVREAIDAARAFAGHLIKIEVEVDTLKQLEEVLLAGPDVVMLDNMNLDELRQGVEMVNGRMPIEASGNVNLDTIKDIAET
;
A
#
# COMPACT_ATOMS: atom_id res chain seq x y z
N MET A 1 -3.96 -1.10 -9.51
CA MET A 1 -2.78 -1.12 -8.64
C MET A 1 -1.76 -0.14 -9.18
N ILE A 2 -1.36 0.81 -8.35
CA ILE A 2 -0.30 1.80 -8.60
C ILE A 2 0.97 1.28 -7.93
N LYS A 3 2.07 1.21 -8.69
CA LYS A 3 3.40 0.82 -8.21
C LYS A 3 4.36 2.01 -8.24
N ASP A 4 5.56 1.81 -7.70
CA ASP A 4 6.69 2.75 -7.70
C ASP A 4 6.92 3.46 -9.05
N ASN A 5 6.93 2.70 -10.14
CA ASN A 5 7.15 3.20 -11.49
C ASN A 5 6.03 4.15 -11.97
N HIS A 6 4.78 3.91 -11.56
CA HIS A 6 3.66 4.78 -11.87
C HIS A 6 3.75 6.10 -11.09
N ILE A 7 4.12 6.02 -9.81
CA ILE A 7 4.36 7.19 -8.95
C ILE A 7 5.46 8.06 -9.55
N ALA A 8 6.58 7.45 -9.96
CA ALA A 8 7.70 8.14 -10.57
C ALA A 8 7.31 8.87 -11.86
N VAL A 9 6.48 8.26 -12.71
CA VAL A 9 6.00 8.87 -13.97
C VAL A 9 4.95 9.96 -13.70
N ALA A 10 4.07 9.77 -12.73
CA ALA A 10 3.03 10.75 -12.38
C ALA A 10 3.60 11.98 -11.65
N GLY A 11 4.80 11.87 -11.08
CA GLY A 11 5.45 12.96 -10.34
C GLY A 11 5.12 12.99 -8.85
N GLY A 12 4.48 11.94 -8.32
CA GLY A 12 4.11 11.83 -6.92
C GLY A 12 2.92 10.90 -6.65
N VAL A 13 2.75 10.53 -5.37
CA VAL A 13 1.71 9.60 -4.91
C VAL A 13 0.32 10.17 -5.16
N ARG A 14 0.11 11.44 -4.80
CA ARG A 14 -1.17 12.14 -4.94
C ARG A 14 -1.57 12.25 -6.40
N GLU A 15 -0.64 12.65 -7.25
CA GLU A 15 -0.79 12.80 -8.69
C GLU A 15 -1.17 11.46 -9.34
N ALA A 16 -0.51 10.37 -8.93
CA ALA A 16 -0.81 9.03 -9.43
C ALA A 16 -2.24 8.58 -9.05
N ILE A 17 -2.64 8.77 -7.79
CA ILE A 17 -3.97 8.39 -7.29
C ILE A 17 -5.06 9.23 -7.97
N ASP A 18 -4.89 10.54 -8.07
CA ASP A 18 -5.87 11.43 -8.68
C ASP A 18 -6.04 11.14 -10.17
N ALA A 19 -4.94 10.88 -10.89
CA ALA A 19 -4.98 10.42 -12.28
C ALA A 19 -5.71 9.08 -12.43
N ALA A 20 -5.45 8.13 -11.54
CA ALA A 20 -6.13 6.85 -11.55
C ALA A 20 -7.63 6.98 -11.27
N ARG A 21 -8.05 7.82 -10.31
CA ARG A 21 -9.46 8.10 -10.00
C ARG A 21 -10.20 8.71 -11.18
N ALA A 22 -9.56 9.65 -11.87
CA ALA A 22 -10.14 10.29 -13.04
C ALA A 22 -10.38 9.30 -14.19
N PHE A 23 -9.55 8.26 -14.32
CA PHE A 23 -9.62 7.29 -15.41
C PHE A 23 -10.49 6.06 -15.09
N ALA A 24 -10.33 5.45 -13.91
CA ALA A 24 -10.87 4.12 -13.62
C ALA A 24 -12.38 4.10 -13.30
N GLY A 25 -12.96 5.26 -12.97
CA GLY A 25 -14.36 5.37 -12.56
C GLY A 25 -14.61 4.84 -11.13
N HIS A 26 -15.76 5.21 -10.55
CA HIS A 26 -16.03 5.04 -9.11
C HIS A 26 -16.23 3.59 -8.63
N LEU A 27 -16.33 2.61 -9.53
CA LEU A 27 -16.52 1.20 -9.18
C LEU A 27 -15.19 0.44 -9.06
N ILE A 28 -14.07 1.04 -9.45
CA ILE A 28 -12.76 0.41 -9.45
C ILE A 28 -11.98 0.92 -8.25
N LYS A 29 -11.58 -0.01 -7.38
CA LYS A 29 -10.70 0.30 -6.24
C LYS A 29 -9.29 0.61 -6.73
N ILE A 30 -8.67 1.60 -6.10
CA ILE A 30 -7.28 1.97 -6.30
C ILE A 30 -6.48 1.45 -5.12
N GLU A 31 -5.57 0.55 -5.45
CA GLU A 31 -4.56 0.03 -4.55
C GLU A 31 -3.21 0.66 -4.86
N VAL A 32 -2.44 0.98 -3.83
CA VAL A 32 -1.09 1.55 -3.94
C VAL A 32 -0.09 0.68 -3.19
N GLU A 33 1.00 0.33 -3.87
CA GLU A 33 2.14 -0.40 -3.31
C GLU A 33 3.13 0.58 -2.66
N VAL A 34 3.65 0.21 -1.49
CA VAL A 34 4.71 0.94 -0.78
C VAL A 34 5.75 -0.05 -0.24
N ASP A 35 7.02 0.35 -0.28
CA ASP A 35 8.14 -0.46 0.22
C ASP A 35 8.80 0.14 1.49
N THR A 36 8.32 1.30 1.94
CA THR A 36 8.80 1.96 3.16
C THR A 36 7.67 2.59 3.97
N LEU A 37 7.82 2.64 5.29
CA LEU A 37 6.86 3.32 6.18
C LEU A 37 6.71 4.81 5.88
N LYS A 38 7.77 5.45 5.39
CA LYS A 38 7.71 6.85 4.95
C LYS A 38 6.76 7.02 3.76
N GLN A 39 6.85 6.16 2.76
CA GLN A 39 5.89 6.19 1.64
C GLN A 39 4.46 5.89 2.13
N LEU A 40 4.31 4.99 3.11
CA LEU A 40 3.01 4.73 3.72
C LEU A 40 2.39 6.00 4.32
N GLU A 41 3.15 6.87 4.98
CA GLU A 41 2.64 8.16 5.47
C GLU A 41 2.06 9.02 4.35
N GLU A 42 2.76 9.12 3.22
CA GLU A 42 2.32 9.89 2.05
C GLU A 42 1.04 9.28 1.44
N VAL A 43 1.00 7.95 1.33
CA VAL A 43 -0.15 7.21 0.81
C VAL A 43 -1.37 7.36 1.72
N LEU A 44 -1.21 7.30 3.04
CA LEU A 44 -2.30 7.49 3.99
C LEU A 44 -2.93 8.88 3.89
N LEU A 45 -2.14 9.91 3.56
CA LEU A 45 -2.63 11.27 3.32
C LEU A 45 -3.37 11.41 1.98
N ALA A 46 -2.99 10.63 0.97
CA ALA A 46 -3.66 10.61 -0.32
C ALA A 46 -4.93 9.72 -0.34
N GLY A 47 -4.98 8.73 0.55
CA GLY A 47 -6.16 7.93 0.86
C GLY A 47 -6.63 7.07 -0.31
N PRO A 48 -5.85 6.07 -0.77
CA PRO A 48 -6.35 5.07 -1.70
C PRO A 48 -7.38 4.14 -1.04
N ASP A 49 -7.96 3.22 -1.83
CA ASP A 49 -8.94 2.26 -1.32
C ASP A 49 -8.29 1.07 -0.59
N VAL A 50 -7.04 0.74 -0.94
CA VAL A 50 -6.23 -0.36 -0.37
C VAL A 50 -4.75 0.07 -0.39
N VAL A 51 -3.96 -0.40 0.58
CA VAL A 51 -2.51 -0.28 0.55
C VAL A 51 -1.84 -1.65 0.59
N MET A 52 -0.81 -1.84 -0.23
CA MET A 52 0.04 -3.02 -0.23
C MET A 52 1.40 -2.67 0.40
N LEU A 53 1.79 -3.41 1.43
CA LEU A 53 3.09 -3.36 2.07
C LEU A 53 4.01 -4.39 1.39
N ASP A 54 4.88 -3.93 0.48
CA ASP A 54 5.71 -4.83 -0.31
C ASP A 54 7.04 -5.16 0.37
N ASN A 55 7.27 -6.45 0.55
CA ASN A 55 8.52 -7.04 1.03
C ASN A 55 9.07 -6.43 2.34
N MET A 56 8.15 -5.93 3.19
CA MET A 56 8.46 -5.43 4.53
C MET A 56 8.73 -6.58 5.50
N ASN A 57 9.64 -6.36 6.45
CA ASN A 57 9.87 -7.33 7.52
C ASN A 57 8.73 -7.28 8.57
N LEU A 58 8.68 -8.25 9.49
CA LEU A 58 7.58 -8.36 10.48
C LEU A 58 7.41 -7.12 11.37
N ASP A 59 8.49 -6.43 11.73
CA ASP A 59 8.40 -5.23 12.57
C ASP A 59 7.86 -4.04 11.78
N GLU A 60 8.26 -3.91 10.52
CA GLU A 60 7.72 -2.92 9.58
C GLU A 60 6.24 -3.20 9.28
N LEU A 61 5.85 -4.46 9.06
CA LEU A 61 4.45 -4.84 8.85
C LEU A 61 3.57 -4.45 10.04
N ARG A 62 3.98 -4.77 11.28
CA ARG A 62 3.25 -4.36 12.50
C ARG A 62 3.08 -2.84 12.59
N GLN A 63 4.17 -2.10 12.34
CA GLN A 63 4.12 -0.64 12.33
C GLN A 63 3.20 -0.13 11.22
N GLY A 64 3.24 -0.72 10.03
CA GLY A 64 2.36 -0.37 8.92
C GLY A 64 0.88 -0.61 9.23
N VAL A 65 0.56 -1.76 9.84
CA VAL A 65 -0.79 -2.10 10.32
C VAL A 65 -1.26 -1.08 11.35
N GLU A 66 -0.42 -0.71 12.33
CA GLU A 66 -0.72 0.30 13.33
C GLU A 66 -0.92 1.69 12.71
N MET A 67 -0.09 2.09 11.74
CA MET A 67 -0.21 3.38 11.04
C MET A 67 -1.51 3.48 10.23
N VAL A 68 -1.91 2.39 9.55
CA VAL A 68 -3.16 2.31 8.81
C VAL A 68 -4.36 2.37 9.75
N ASN A 69 -4.27 1.78 10.94
CA ASN A 69 -5.27 1.86 12.01
C ASN A 69 -6.72 1.62 11.52
N GLY A 70 -6.91 0.57 10.71
CA GLY A 70 -8.22 0.19 10.17
C GLY A 70 -8.86 1.18 9.19
N ARG A 71 -8.14 2.19 8.69
CA ARG A 71 -8.66 3.18 7.72
C ARG A 71 -8.95 2.57 6.35
N MET A 72 -8.20 1.54 5.96
CA MET A 72 -8.33 0.82 4.70
C MET A 72 -7.83 -0.62 4.86
N PRO A 73 -8.24 -1.55 3.98
CA PRO A 73 -7.63 -2.87 3.90
C PRO A 73 -6.13 -2.78 3.58
N ILE A 74 -5.38 -3.75 4.09
CA ILE A 74 -3.94 -3.90 3.88
C ILE A 74 -3.70 -5.23 3.18
N GLU A 75 -2.81 -5.21 2.19
CA GLU A 75 -2.22 -6.40 1.60
C GLU A 75 -0.73 -6.47 2.00
N ALA A 76 -0.24 -7.65 2.40
CA ALA A 76 1.18 -7.90 2.59
C ALA A 76 1.70 -8.72 1.41
N SER A 77 2.78 -8.26 0.79
CA SER A 77 3.41 -8.89 -0.38
C SER A 77 4.90 -9.17 -0.11
N GLY A 78 5.49 -10.03 -0.95
CA GLY A 78 6.91 -10.38 -0.90
C GLY A 78 7.21 -11.57 0.00
N ASN A 79 7.93 -12.55 -0.55
CA ASN A 79 8.46 -13.72 0.19
C ASN A 79 7.45 -14.51 1.06
N VAL A 80 6.15 -14.45 0.74
CA VAL A 80 5.10 -15.20 1.45
C VAL A 80 5.16 -16.68 1.08
N ASN A 81 5.36 -17.55 2.08
CA ASN A 81 5.40 -19.00 1.93
C ASN A 81 4.89 -19.68 3.21
N LEU A 82 4.84 -21.02 3.25
CA LEU A 82 4.27 -21.76 4.39
C LEU A 82 4.97 -21.51 5.72
N ASP A 83 6.26 -21.15 5.69
CA ASP A 83 7.04 -20.88 6.90
C ASP A 83 6.84 -19.43 7.39
N THR A 84 6.54 -18.49 6.50
CA THR A 84 6.40 -17.05 6.83
C THR A 84 4.96 -16.58 6.98
N ILE A 85 3.99 -17.25 6.35
CA ILE A 85 2.59 -16.78 6.25
C ILE A 85 1.91 -16.62 7.61
N LYS A 86 2.24 -17.45 8.59
CA LYS A 86 1.68 -17.37 9.94
C LYS A 86 2.11 -16.07 10.63
N ASP A 87 3.40 -15.81 10.66
CA ASP A 87 3.95 -14.65 11.37
C ASP A 87 3.52 -13.34 10.70
N ILE A 88 3.39 -13.33 9.36
CA ILE A 88 2.82 -12.20 8.61
C ILE A 88 1.33 -11.99 8.98
N ALA A 89 0.54 -13.06 9.11
CA ALA A 89 -0.88 -12.94 9.45
C ALA A 89 -1.12 -12.52 10.92
N GLU A 90 -0.12 -12.70 11.80
CA GLU A 90 -0.16 -12.31 13.21
C GLU A 90 0.29 -10.86 13.46
N THR A 91 0.74 -10.12 12.42
CA THR A 91 1.06 -8.68 12.53
C THR A 91 -0.20 -7.83 12.54
#